data_AF-A0A1G4K0U1-F1
#
_entry.id   AF-A0A1G4K0U1-F1
#
_cell.length_a   1.000
_cell.length_b   1.000
_cell.length_c   1.000
_cell.angle_alpha   90.00
_cell.angle_beta   90.00
_cell.angle_gamma   90.00
#
_symmetry.space_group_name_H-M   'P 1'
#
loop_
_entity.id
_entity.type
_entity.pdbx_description
1 polymer ?
#
loop_
_entity_poly.entity_id
_entity_poly.type
_entity_poly.pdbx_seq_one_letter_code
_entity_poly.pdbx_strand_id
1 'polypeptide(L)'
;MSDAYVETLGQMVSILQEYKPGLVTMDNVTRLCKTLRLESFTDNIDSNTVRLSAASNIIVIDMDFLKNEKQVKDVKLVLASNFDNFNYFNDGDNGNILFNALKYFPDLQTFCYNLKFLSVLDAHSSVETEASGSSKGGKLDLFKYFTELPEQLRSYFEYTSINAEIRTNVDNRFGIYILMEGRQIAKITIEENTVSTTSQLYDYHFADGKWSCKNLDSVASGVSLTLQMCDSDLYFPQELISGDLVLDAEYQNSFCVVNHQKTIQLHNETTTSLIPVSKFNIGNENIELLAELLRWVCWWQNVLSKVLQNLKCPQPSFEPKRRSSSNSTLMASRRRASTTRRRRSSQKGHRPSLNESSMMKDGGLQQFTLNEVMNQAVIEDEEPAEKIDLILDEDSVTFGSDRCDSTMGLPEWKAFMDKFSQVAI
;
A
#
# COMPACT_ATOMS: atom_id res chain seq x y z
N MET A 1 16.71 17.98 -8.51
CA MET A 1 17.36 16.99 -7.64
C MET A 1 17.10 17.43 -6.21
N SER A 2 16.17 16.75 -5.55
CA SER A 2 15.88 16.93 -4.14
C SER A 2 17.06 16.32 -3.33
N ASP A 3 17.47 16.99 -2.25
CA ASP A 3 18.57 16.53 -1.40
C ASP A 3 18.10 15.33 -0.58
N ALA A 4 18.82 14.21 -0.67
CA ALA A 4 18.51 12.99 0.07
C ALA A 4 18.42 13.22 1.59
N TYR A 5 19.14 14.23 2.11
CA TYR A 5 19.00 14.67 3.51
C TYR A 5 17.61 15.26 3.79
N VAL A 6 17.08 16.09 2.89
CA VAL A 6 15.76 16.73 3.03
C VAL A 6 14.64 15.69 2.91
N GLU A 7 14.77 14.72 1.99
CA GLU A 7 13.82 13.59 1.89
C GLU A 7 13.84 12.72 3.15
N THR A 8 15.02 12.36 3.64
CA THR A 8 15.15 11.53 4.85
C THR A 8 14.63 12.28 6.08
N LEU A 9 14.90 13.58 6.20
CA LEU A 9 14.38 14.42 7.27
C LEU A 9 12.85 14.55 7.16
N GLY A 10 12.32 14.73 5.96
CA GLY A 10 10.87 14.73 5.70
C GLY A 10 10.20 13.42 6.13
N GLN A 11 10.81 12.28 5.79
CA GLN A 11 10.34 10.96 6.23
C GLN A 11 10.41 10.80 7.75
N MET A 12 11.52 11.19 8.39
CA MET A 12 11.64 11.17 9.86
C MET A 12 10.60 12.06 10.53
N VAL A 13 10.36 13.25 9.99
CA VAL A 13 9.33 14.17 10.47
C VAL A 13 7.93 13.56 10.28
N SER A 14 7.64 12.93 9.13
CA SER A 14 6.36 12.25 8.90
C SER A 14 6.15 11.12 9.91
N ILE A 15 7.16 10.28 10.12
CA ILE A 15 7.12 9.18 11.11
C ILE A 15 6.89 9.74 12.52
N LEU A 16 7.58 10.82 12.91
CA LEU A 16 7.41 11.44 14.23
C LEU A 16 6.05 12.18 14.35
N GLN A 17 5.47 12.63 13.24
CA GLN A 17 4.13 13.23 13.21
C GLN A 17 3.02 12.17 13.23
N GLU A 18 3.23 11.01 12.61
CA GLU A 18 2.36 9.83 12.67
C GLU A 18 2.44 9.14 14.03
N TYR A 19 3.62 9.11 14.64
CA TYR A 19 3.86 8.65 15.99
C TYR A 19 3.47 9.74 17.02
N LYS A 20 2.18 10.06 17.09
CA LYS A 20 1.61 10.83 18.21
C LYS A 20 0.57 10.04 18.99
N PRO A 21 0.92 8.90 19.62
CA PRO A 21 0.02 8.22 20.54
C PRO A 21 0.06 8.94 21.91
N GLY A 22 -0.40 10.20 21.94
CA GLY A 22 -0.71 10.85 23.19
C GLY A 22 -1.98 10.25 23.77
N LEU A 23 -2.05 10.10 25.10
CA LEU A 23 -3.30 9.76 25.78
C LEU A 23 -4.39 10.78 25.42
N VAL A 24 -5.63 10.33 25.34
CA VAL A 24 -6.77 11.22 25.09
C VAL A 24 -6.97 12.12 26.31
N THR A 25 -6.48 13.35 26.21
CA THR A 25 -6.66 14.40 27.20
C THR A 25 -6.94 15.71 26.47
N MET A 26 -7.69 16.61 27.09
CA MET A 26 -8.03 17.91 26.48
C MET A 26 -6.78 18.68 26.04
N ASP A 27 -5.69 18.65 26.83
CA ASP A 27 -4.42 19.29 26.48
C ASP A 27 -3.78 18.66 25.24
N ASN A 28 -3.74 17.33 25.14
CA ASN A 28 -3.17 16.64 23.99
C ASN A 28 -4.00 16.85 22.72
N VAL A 29 -5.33 16.83 22.84
CA VAL A 29 -6.26 17.14 21.74
C VAL A 29 -6.03 18.58 21.26
N THR A 30 -5.94 19.54 22.18
CA THR A 30 -5.66 20.95 21.85
C THR A 30 -4.31 21.10 21.13
N ARG A 31 -3.26 20.43 21.59
CA ARG A 31 -1.93 20.43 20.93
C ARG A 31 -1.96 19.79 19.54
N LEU A 32 -2.75 18.73 19.38
CA LEU A 32 -2.93 18.07 18.09
C LEU A 32 -3.63 19.01 17.09
N CYS A 33 -4.74 19.62 17.48
CA CYS A 33 -5.45 20.61 16.67
C CYS A 33 -4.52 21.75 16.24
N LYS A 34 -3.73 22.30 17.17
CA LYS A 34 -2.73 23.34 16.88
C LYS A 34 -1.63 22.88 15.90
N THR A 35 -1.21 21.61 15.98
CA THR A 35 -0.23 21.05 15.04
C THR A 35 -0.80 21.05 13.61
N LEU A 36 -2.09 20.76 13.47
CA LEU A 36 -2.82 20.75 12.20
C LEU A 36 -3.36 22.14 11.82
N ARG A 37 -2.87 23.21 12.47
CA ARG A 37 -3.25 24.61 12.20
C ARG A 37 -4.76 24.90 12.38
N LEU A 38 -5.43 24.11 13.22
CA LEU A 38 -6.79 24.39 13.66
C LEU A 38 -6.75 25.38 14.83
N GLU A 39 -7.56 26.43 14.75
CA GLU A 39 -7.75 27.37 15.85
C GLU A 39 -8.58 26.72 16.93
N SER A 40 -8.11 26.72 18.18
CA SER A 40 -8.78 26.04 19.29
C SER A 40 -9.23 27.04 20.35
N PHE A 41 -10.48 26.97 20.79
CA PHE A 41 -11.01 27.73 21.92
C PHE A 41 -11.67 26.82 22.93
N THR A 42 -11.70 27.25 24.19
CA THR A 42 -12.25 26.47 25.30
C THR A 42 -13.31 27.30 26.01
N ASP A 43 -14.50 26.73 26.17
CA ASP A 43 -15.64 27.39 26.82
C ASP A 43 -16.27 26.51 27.90
N ASN A 44 -16.83 27.14 28.93
CA ASN A 44 -17.56 26.45 29.99
C ASN A 44 -19.05 26.43 29.66
N ILE A 45 -19.55 25.32 29.12
CA ILE A 45 -20.99 25.17 28.83
C ILE A 45 -21.79 25.14 30.13
N ASP A 46 -21.34 24.32 31.09
CA ASP A 46 -22.04 24.12 32.35
C ASP A 46 -21.07 23.84 33.52
N SER A 47 -21.63 23.59 34.71
CA SER A 47 -20.85 23.33 35.93
C SER A 47 -19.92 22.12 35.84
N ASN A 48 -20.21 21.15 34.96
CA ASN A 48 -19.52 19.87 34.84
C ASN A 48 -18.95 19.60 33.42
N THR A 49 -19.27 20.42 32.42
CA THR A 49 -18.88 20.24 31.01
C THR A 49 -18.02 21.41 30.54
N VAL A 50 -16.90 21.11 29.87
CA VAL A 50 -16.07 22.07 29.13
C VAL A 50 -16.12 21.71 27.65
N ARG A 51 -16.36 22.69 26.79
CA ARG A 51 -16.24 22.52 25.34
C ARG A 51 -14.85 22.93 24.89
N LEU A 52 -14.20 22.07 24.14
CA LEU A 52 -13.07 22.41 23.29
C LEU A 52 -13.59 22.46 21.86
N SER A 53 -13.56 23.63 21.24
CA SER A 53 -13.92 23.79 19.85
C SER A 53 -12.66 24.01 19.03
N ALA A 54 -12.53 23.30 17.92
CA ALA A 54 -11.45 23.46 16.94
C ALA A 54 -12.05 23.89 15.60
N ALA A 55 -11.59 25.00 15.05
CA ALA A 55 -12.10 25.57 13.82
C ALA A 55 -10.99 25.80 12.78
N SER A 56 -11.38 25.80 11.52
CA SER A 56 -10.55 26.23 10.39
C SER A 56 -11.40 27.01 9.38
N ASN A 57 -11.09 26.96 8.08
CA ASN A 57 -11.80 27.79 7.10
C ASN A 57 -13.26 27.35 6.89
N ILE A 58 -13.51 26.04 6.85
CA ILE A 58 -14.80 25.41 6.58
C ILE A 58 -15.26 24.60 7.78
N ILE A 59 -14.38 23.87 8.46
CA ILE A 59 -14.76 22.95 9.54
C ILE A 59 -14.77 23.63 10.91
N VAL A 60 -15.73 23.23 11.75
CA VAL A 60 -15.79 23.50 13.19
C VAL A 60 -16.10 22.19 13.92
N ILE A 61 -15.25 21.79 14.86
CA ILE A 61 -15.36 20.55 15.63
C ILE A 61 -15.54 20.92 17.10
N ASP A 62 -16.74 20.74 17.61
CA ASP A 62 -17.07 20.93 19.02
C ASP A 62 -16.87 19.62 19.79
N MET A 63 -16.05 19.62 20.84
CA MET A 63 -15.75 18.45 21.67
C MET A 63 -16.07 18.76 23.13
N ASP A 64 -17.07 18.07 23.69
CA ASP A 64 -17.51 18.27 25.07
C ASP A 64 -16.79 17.29 26.01
N PHE A 65 -16.14 17.81 27.04
CA PHE A 65 -15.41 17.05 28.06
C PHE A 65 -16.07 17.17 29.43
N LEU A 66 -16.12 16.08 30.19
CA LEU A 66 -16.50 16.10 31.60
C LEU A 66 -15.34 16.58 32.48
N LYS A 67 -15.56 17.63 33.27
CA LYS A 67 -14.56 18.25 34.17
C LYS A 67 -13.98 17.25 35.16
N ASN A 68 -14.82 16.37 35.69
CA ASN A 68 -14.45 15.47 36.78
C ASN A 68 -13.76 14.18 36.30
N GLU A 69 -14.09 13.72 35.09
CA GLU A 69 -13.65 12.41 34.58
C GLU A 69 -12.60 12.52 33.46
N LYS A 70 -12.35 13.73 32.93
CA LYS A 70 -11.52 13.98 31.74
C LYS A 70 -11.94 13.13 30.53
N GLN A 71 -13.15 12.61 30.52
CA GLN A 71 -13.72 11.82 29.44
C GLN A 71 -14.46 12.71 28.45
N VAL A 72 -14.45 12.29 27.18
CA VAL A 72 -15.25 12.93 26.12
C VAL A 72 -16.70 12.51 26.26
N LYS A 73 -17.58 13.50 26.35
CA LYS A 73 -19.03 13.37 26.45
C LYS A 73 -19.69 13.33 25.07
N ASP A 74 -19.27 14.21 24.17
CA ASP A 74 -19.83 14.34 22.82
C ASP A 74 -18.83 15.00 21.87
N VAL A 75 -18.98 14.77 20.57
CA VAL A 75 -18.22 15.46 19.51
C VAL A 75 -19.16 15.77 18.35
N LYS A 76 -19.16 17.01 17.88
CA LYS A 76 -19.97 17.43 16.72
C LYS A 76 -19.10 18.11 15.68
N LEU A 77 -19.22 17.65 14.43
CA LEU A 77 -18.67 18.35 13.26
C LEU A 77 -19.76 19.27 12.68
N VAL A 78 -19.42 20.53 12.48
CA VAL A 78 -20.22 21.55 11.82
C VAL A 78 -19.40 22.09 10.66
N LEU A 79 -20.00 22.19 9.48
CA LEU A 79 -19.38 22.82 8.32
C LEU A 79 -19.97 24.22 8.15
N ALA A 80 -19.12 25.19 7.81
CA ALA A 80 -19.54 26.53 7.42
C ALA A 80 -20.23 26.56 6.04
N SER A 81 -20.20 25.44 5.31
CA SER A 81 -20.92 25.25 4.06
C SER A 81 -22.36 24.79 4.29
N ASN A 82 -23.21 24.97 3.29
CA ASN A 82 -24.61 24.50 3.30
C ASN A 82 -24.76 22.97 3.26
N PHE A 83 -23.71 22.20 3.56
CA PHE A 83 -23.71 20.74 3.53
C PHE A 83 -23.80 20.16 4.94
N ASP A 84 -25.00 20.24 5.53
CA ASP A 84 -25.35 19.55 6.78
C ASP A 84 -25.25 18.00 6.66
N ASN A 85 -25.00 17.47 5.45
CA ASN A 85 -25.05 16.04 5.12
C ASN A 85 -23.66 15.38 4.99
N PHE A 86 -22.55 16.07 5.28
CA PHE A 86 -21.23 15.42 5.22
C PHE A 86 -21.19 14.26 6.21
N ASN A 87 -20.99 13.03 5.71
CA ASN A 87 -21.09 11.84 6.53
C ASN A 87 -19.79 11.60 7.32
N TYR A 88 -19.86 11.74 8.65
CA TYR A 88 -18.80 11.37 9.60
C TYR A 88 -19.25 10.25 10.56
N PHE A 89 -20.24 9.47 10.16
CA PHE A 89 -20.69 8.27 10.85
C PHE A 89 -20.10 7.02 10.19
N ASN A 90 -19.77 6.05 11.02
CA ASN A 90 -19.25 4.76 10.61
C ASN A 90 -20.34 3.95 9.90
N ASP A 91 -19.99 3.32 8.78
CA ASP A 91 -20.92 2.48 8.05
C ASP A 91 -21.08 1.12 8.76
N GLY A 92 -22.28 0.85 9.25
CA GLY A 92 -22.62 -0.33 10.05
C GLY A 92 -23.31 0.03 11.38
N ASP A 93 -22.57 0.55 12.34
CA ASP A 93 -23.10 0.91 13.67
C ASP A 93 -23.62 2.35 13.76
N ASN A 94 -23.44 3.14 12.69
CA ASN A 94 -23.78 4.56 12.63
C ASN A 94 -23.14 5.36 13.79
N GLY A 95 -21.99 4.90 14.29
CA GLY A 95 -21.24 5.55 15.34
C GLY A 95 -20.51 6.78 14.81
N ASN A 96 -20.53 7.88 15.55
CA ASN A 96 -19.76 9.08 15.21
C ASN A 96 -18.26 8.78 15.30
N ILE A 97 -17.56 8.81 14.16
CA ILE A 97 -16.16 8.35 14.10
C ILE A 97 -15.21 9.25 14.89
N LEU A 98 -15.51 10.55 15.01
CA LEU A 98 -14.69 11.49 15.77
C LEU A 98 -14.87 11.29 17.27
N PHE A 99 -16.11 11.08 17.71
CA PHE A 99 -16.43 10.74 19.09
C PHE A 99 -15.82 9.38 19.49
N ASN A 100 -16.03 8.36 18.66
CA ASN A 100 -15.52 7.01 18.90
C ASN A 100 -13.99 7.01 18.98
N ALA A 101 -13.32 7.76 18.09
CA ALA A 101 -11.87 7.91 18.09
C ALA A 101 -11.30 8.51 19.39
N LEU A 102 -12.07 9.34 20.11
CA LEU A 102 -11.66 9.91 21.39
C LEU A 102 -12.12 9.09 22.61
N LYS A 103 -13.24 8.38 22.51
CA LYS A 103 -13.82 7.66 23.65
C LYS A 103 -13.32 6.24 23.80
N TYR A 104 -13.19 5.50 22.69
CA TYR A 104 -12.96 4.06 22.72
C TYR A 104 -11.51 3.65 22.41
N PHE A 105 -10.73 4.55 21.81
CA PHE A 105 -9.32 4.28 21.53
C PHE A 105 -8.42 4.78 22.68
N PRO A 106 -7.34 4.05 23.00
CA PRO A 106 -6.45 4.40 24.10
C PRO A 106 -5.58 5.63 23.82
N ASP A 107 -5.42 5.98 22.55
CA ASP A 107 -4.56 7.07 22.08
C ASP A 107 -5.23 7.92 21.00
N LEU A 108 -4.55 9.00 20.61
CA LEU A 108 -5.02 9.94 19.61
C LEU A 108 -4.73 9.53 18.16
N GLN A 109 -4.28 8.32 17.88
CA GLN A 109 -3.86 7.93 16.53
C GLN A 109 -5.03 7.98 15.53
N THR A 110 -6.15 7.32 15.87
CA THR A 110 -7.37 7.32 15.04
C THR A 110 -7.95 8.72 14.89
N PHE A 111 -7.93 9.52 15.96
CA PHE A 111 -8.42 10.90 15.90
C PHE A 111 -7.52 11.80 15.05
N CYS A 112 -6.20 11.65 15.15
CA CYS A 112 -5.21 12.34 14.32
C CYS A 112 -5.40 11.99 12.84
N TYR A 113 -5.62 10.72 12.53
CA TYR A 113 -5.93 10.27 11.17
C TYR A 113 -7.14 11.01 10.60
N ASN A 114 -8.24 11.05 11.35
CA ASN A 114 -9.46 11.72 10.91
C ASN A 114 -9.30 13.24 10.78
N LEU A 115 -8.58 13.88 11.72
CA LEU A 115 -8.30 15.30 11.64
C LEU A 115 -7.40 15.68 10.47
N LYS A 116 -6.40 14.84 10.14
CA LYS A 116 -5.56 15.06 8.94
C LYS A 116 -6.42 15.07 7.69
N PHE A 117 -7.30 14.08 7.53
CA PHE A 117 -8.23 14.02 6.40
C PHE A 117 -9.10 15.28 6.31
N LEU A 118 -9.76 15.68 7.40
CA LEU A 118 -10.57 16.90 7.42
C LEU A 118 -9.75 18.16 7.11
N SER A 119 -8.52 18.25 7.62
CA SER A 119 -7.62 19.37 7.34
C SER A 119 -7.24 19.47 5.85
N VAL A 120 -7.09 18.34 5.16
CA VAL A 120 -6.83 18.33 3.71
C VAL A 120 -8.06 18.85 2.96
N LEU A 121 -9.26 18.37 3.30
CA LEU A 121 -10.48 18.89 2.66
C LEU A 121 -10.68 20.38 2.95
N ASP A 122 -10.46 20.83 4.19
CA ASP A 122 -10.62 22.22 4.59
C ASP A 122 -9.65 23.17 3.88
N ALA A 123 -8.37 22.78 3.75
CA ALA A 123 -7.34 23.62 3.16
C ALA A 123 -7.49 23.79 1.64
N HIS A 124 -8.04 22.79 0.96
CA HIS A 124 -8.08 22.71 -0.51
C HIS A 124 -9.49 22.82 -1.10
N SER A 125 -10.53 22.76 -0.28
CA SER A 125 -11.92 23.02 -0.70
C SER A 125 -12.20 24.52 -0.76
N SER A 126 -13.15 24.91 -1.60
CA SER A 126 -13.67 26.26 -1.67
C SER A 126 -15.19 26.21 -1.56
N VAL A 127 -15.71 26.92 -0.57
CA VAL A 127 -17.14 27.05 -0.36
C VAL A 127 -17.51 28.47 -0.75
N GLU A 128 -18.43 28.65 -1.71
CA GLU A 128 -18.98 29.96 -2.02
C GLU A 128 -19.86 30.44 -0.86
N THR A 129 -19.26 31.17 0.08
CA THR A 129 -19.97 31.75 1.23
C THR A 129 -20.47 33.17 1.00
N GLU A 130 -20.11 33.85 -0.11
CA GLU A 130 -20.54 35.22 -0.38
C GLU A 130 -20.97 35.49 -1.84
N ALA A 131 -22.13 36.15 -2.00
CA ALA A 131 -22.70 36.62 -3.27
C ALA A 131 -22.01 37.87 -3.83
N SER A 132 -20.68 37.97 -3.73
CA SER A 132 -19.91 39.10 -4.25
C SER A 132 -19.33 38.75 -5.62
N GLY A 133 -20.03 39.21 -6.67
CA GLY A 133 -19.69 38.99 -8.07
C GLY A 133 -18.23 39.32 -8.39
N SER A 134 -17.42 38.29 -8.60
CA SER A 134 -16.24 38.36 -9.43
C SER A 134 -16.06 37.01 -10.12
N SER A 135 -16.00 37.06 -11.44
CA SER A 135 -15.71 35.95 -12.36
C SER A 135 -14.33 35.36 -12.10
N LYS A 136 -14.22 34.50 -11.08
CA LYS A 136 -13.07 33.62 -10.84
C LYS A 136 -13.61 32.19 -10.81
N GLY A 137 -13.06 31.33 -11.67
CA GLY A 137 -13.45 29.93 -11.83
C GLY A 137 -13.74 29.26 -10.49
N GLY A 138 -14.94 28.69 -10.38
CA GLY A 138 -15.46 28.17 -9.11
C GLY A 138 -14.66 26.95 -8.68
N LYS A 139 -13.71 27.13 -7.77
CA LYS A 139 -12.90 26.08 -7.15
C LYS A 139 -13.77 24.90 -6.67
N LEU A 140 -13.22 23.69 -6.77
CA LEU A 140 -13.91 22.45 -6.40
C LEU A 140 -14.24 22.39 -4.90
N ASP A 141 -15.47 22.01 -4.57
CA ASP A 141 -15.87 21.67 -3.20
C ASP A 141 -15.58 20.20 -2.92
N LEU A 142 -14.49 19.94 -2.18
CA LEU A 142 -14.04 18.57 -1.89
C LEU A 142 -14.96 17.85 -0.89
N PHE A 143 -15.68 18.56 -0.02
CA PHE A 143 -16.62 17.92 0.91
C PHE A 143 -17.82 17.36 0.15
N LYS A 144 -18.35 18.16 -0.79
CA LYS A 144 -19.42 17.71 -1.69
C LYS A 144 -18.96 16.56 -2.57
N TYR A 145 -17.83 16.72 -3.26
CA TYR A 145 -17.27 15.71 -4.14
C TYR A 145 -17.10 14.36 -3.42
N PHE A 146 -16.48 14.37 -2.24
CA PHE A 146 -16.26 13.15 -1.46
C PHE A 146 -17.55 12.52 -0.91
N THR A 147 -18.58 13.32 -0.63
CA THR A 147 -19.89 12.83 -0.17
C THR A 147 -20.67 12.13 -1.29
N GLU A 148 -20.58 12.64 -2.52
CA GLU A 148 -21.32 12.09 -3.67
C GLU A 148 -20.60 10.91 -4.35
N LEU A 149 -19.27 10.85 -4.22
CA LEU A 149 -18.43 9.84 -4.87
C LEU A 149 -18.85 8.38 -4.59
N PRO A 150 -19.23 7.96 -3.36
CA PRO A 150 -19.66 6.57 -3.11
C PRO A 150 -20.83 6.11 -3.99
N GLU A 151 -21.86 6.94 -4.18
CA GLU A 151 -23.02 6.58 -5.02
C GLU A 151 -22.65 6.51 -6.51
N GLN A 152 -21.77 7.41 -6.95
CA GLN A 152 -21.26 7.38 -8.31
C GLN A 152 -20.42 6.12 -8.56
N LEU A 153 -19.58 5.74 -7.60
CA LEU A 153 -18.80 4.50 -7.66
C LEU A 153 -19.69 3.26 -7.67
N ARG A 154 -20.79 3.23 -6.89
CA ARG A 154 -21.77 2.13 -6.95
C ARG A 154 -22.39 2.00 -8.33
N SER A 155 -22.82 3.13 -8.91
CA SER A 155 -23.38 3.17 -10.27
C SER A 155 -22.36 2.71 -11.32
N TYR A 156 -21.09 3.08 -11.15
CA TYR A 156 -20.00 2.67 -12.02
C TYR A 156 -19.67 1.18 -11.91
N PHE A 157 -19.68 0.61 -10.70
CA PHE A 157 -19.46 -0.83 -10.48
C PHE A 157 -20.60 -1.68 -11.03
N GLU A 158 -21.84 -1.19 -10.91
CA GLU A 158 -23.00 -1.83 -11.54
C GLU A 158 -22.85 -1.83 -13.08
N TYR A 159 -22.48 -0.69 -13.67
CA TYR A 159 -22.25 -0.57 -15.12
C TYR A 159 -21.12 -1.48 -15.61
N THR A 160 -20.02 -1.58 -14.86
CA THR A 160 -18.84 -2.40 -15.22
C THR A 160 -18.94 -3.86 -14.77
N SER A 161 -20.06 -4.25 -14.17
CA SER A 161 -20.32 -5.60 -13.63
C SER A 161 -19.29 -6.06 -12.60
N ILE A 162 -18.79 -5.13 -11.77
CA ILE A 162 -17.88 -5.44 -10.67
C ILE A 162 -18.71 -5.76 -9.42
N ASN A 163 -18.57 -6.99 -8.92
CA ASN A 163 -19.23 -7.43 -7.70
C ASN A 163 -18.45 -6.96 -6.45
N ALA A 164 -18.50 -5.67 -6.16
CA ALA A 164 -17.87 -5.07 -4.99
C ALA A 164 -18.86 -4.23 -4.17
N GLU A 165 -18.75 -4.31 -2.85
CA GLU A 165 -19.50 -3.52 -1.91
C GLU A 165 -18.71 -2.25 -1.55
N ILE A 166 -19.37 -1.09 -1.59
CA ILE A 166 -18.78 0.20 -1.22
C ILE A 166 -19.32 0.64 0.13
N ARG A 167 -18.40 0.77 1.10
CA ARG A 167 -18.65 1.27 2.45
C ARG A 167 -17.90 2.56 2.71
N THR A 168 -18.39 3.39 3.62
CA THR A 168 -17.73 4.65 4.02
C THR A 168 -17.33 4.63 5.48
N ASN A 169 -16.25 5.30 5.84
CA ASN A 169 -15.88 5.57 7.24
C ASN A 169 -15.63 4.32 8.13
N VAL A 170 -15.23 3.19 7.54
CA VAL A 170 -14.98 1.90 8.23
C VAL A 170 -13.91 2.04 9.32
N ASP A 171 -14.07 1.28 10.41
CA ASP A 171 -13.17 1.25 11.58
C ASP A 171 -12.91 2.62 12.21
N ASN A 172 -13.94 3.47 12.22
CA ASN A 172 -13.87 4.85 12.74
C ASN A 172 -12.84 5.72 12.00
N ARG A 173 -12.61 5.45 10.71
CA ARG A 173 -11.64 6.19 9.89
C ARG A 173 -12.26 6.68 8.59
N PHE A 174 -12.13 7.97 8.31
CA PHE A 174 -12.54 8.53 7.02
C PHE A 174 -11.93 7.76 5.83
N GLY A 175 -12.74 7.57 4.80
CA GLY A 175 -12.37 6.83 3.60
C GLY A 175 -13.58 6.19 2.94
N ILE A 176 -13.43 5.89 1.65
CA ILE A 176 -14.35 5.03 0.90
C ILE A 176 -13.65 3.68 0.75
N TYR A 177 -14.29 2.61 1.19
CA TYR A 177 -13.70 1.28 1.28
C TYR A 177 -14.40 0.37 0.29
N ILE A 178 -13.60 -0.37 -0.48
CA ILE A 178 -14.06 -1.34 -1.45
C ILE A 178 -13.88 -2.73 -0.84
N LEU A 179 -14.99 -3.44 -0.68
CA LEU A 179 -15.02 -4.79 -0.14
C LEU A 179 -15.42 -5.77 -1.24
N MET A 180 -14.71 -6.89 -1.33
CA MET A 180 -15.09 -8.01 -2.20
C MET A 180 -15.08 -9.28 -1.37
N GLU A 181 -16.16 -10.07 -1.49
CA GLU A 181 -16.38 -11.28 -0.68
C GLU A 181 -16.23 -11.05 0.83
N GLY A 182 -16.62 -9.86 1.31
CA GLY A 182 -16.53 -9.47 2.73
C GLY A 182 -15.14 -9.06 3.22
N ARG A 183 -14.13 -9.01 2.32
CA ARG A 183 -12.77 -8.54 2.63
C ARG A 183 -12.53 -7.17 2.04
N GLN A 184 -11.91 -6.28 2.82
CA GLN A 184 -11.48 -4.98 2.33
C GLN A 184 -10.27 -5.15 1.41
N ILE A 185 -10.42 -4.77 0.14
CA ILE A 185 -9.36 -4.91 -0.87
C ILE A 185 -8.66 -3.57 -1.16
N ALA A 186 -9.40 -2.47 -1.09
CA ALA A 186 -8.87 -1.16 -1.40
C ALA A 186 -9.60 -0.06 -0.63
N LYS A 187 -8.94 1.09 -0.53
CA LYS A 187 -9.41 2.29 0.12
C LYS A 187 -9.18 3.49 -0.79
N ILE A 188 -10.21 4.31 -0.98
CA ILE A 188 -10.15 5.58 -1.70
C ILE A 188 -10.17 6.74 -0.71
N THR A 189 -9.22 7.66 -0.87
CA THR A 189 -9.08 8.88 -0.06
C THR A 189 -8.55 10.05 -0.87
N ILE A 190 -8.82 11.26 -0.40
CA ILE A 190 -8.19 12.49 -0.91
C ILE A 190 -6.98 12.80 -0.05
N GLU A 191 -5.85 13.03 -0.69
CA GLU A 191 -4.59 13.34 -0.02
C GLU A 191 -3.86 14.51 -0.68
N GLU A 192 -3.04 15.20 0.11
CA GLU A 192 -2.12 16.21 -0.40
C GLU A 192 -1.02 15.57 -1.25
N ASN A 193 -0.78 16.15 -2.42
CA ASN A 193 0.28 15.70 -3.29
C ASN A 193 1.62 16.32 -2.85
N THR A 194 2.55 15.47 -2.42
CA THR A 194 3.89 15.90 -1.98
C THR A 194 4.87 16.13 -3.13
N VAL A 195 4.55 15.64 -4.34
CA VAL A 195 5.52 15.52 -5.45
C VAL A 195 5.33 16.63 -6.50
N SER A 196 4.09 17.02 -6.80
CA SER A 196 3.83 18.09 -7.78
C SER A 196 2.73 19.06 -7.31
N THR A 197 3.10 20.34 -7.19
CA THR A 197 2.15 21.43 -6.90
C THR A 197 1.22 21.75 -8.08
N THR A 198 1.40 21.04 -9.20
CA THR A 198 0.64 21.19 -10.43
C THR A 198 -0.49 20.15 -10.58
N SER A 199 -0.64 19.20 -9.65
CA SER A 199 -1.77 18.27 -9.72
C SER A 199 -3.08 19.02 -9.51
N GLN A 200 -3.96 18.90 -10.48
CA GLN A 200 -5.29 19.47 -10.49
C GLN A 200 -6.28 18.32 -10.39
N LEU A 201 -7.17 18.38 -9.40
CA LEU A 201 -8.30 17.47 -9.26
C LEU A 201 -9.56 18.19 -9.73
N TYR A 202 -10.27 17.61 -10.69
CA TYR A 202 -11.49 18.19 -11.26
C TYR A 202 -12.76 17.46 -10.77
N ASP A 203 -13.90 18.13 -10.91
CA ASP A 203 -15.24 17.60 -10.58
C ASP A 203 -15.73 16.54 -11.59
N TYR A 204 -15.14 15.35 -11.53
CA TYR A 204 -15.55 14.22 -12.37
C TYR A 204 -16.79 13.53 -11.79
N HIS A 205 -17.82 13.41 -12.63
CA HIS A 205 -19.05 12.71 -12.29
C HIS A 205 -19.30 11.53 -13.21
N PHE A 206 -19.77 10.42 -12.63
CA PHE A 206 -20.27 9.30 -13.40
C PHE A 206 -21.74 9.50 -13.79
N ALA A 207 -22.02 9.57 -15.09
CA ALA A 207 -23.36 9.62 -15.64
C ALA A 207 -23.38 8.97 -17.02
N ASP A 208 -24.49 8.35 -17.40
CA ASP A 208 -24.69 7.77 -18.74
C ASP A 208 -23.58 6.77 -19.16
N GLY A 209 -23.02 6.01 -18.21
CA GLY A 209 -22.00 5.01 -18.47
C GLY A 209 -20.58 5.56 -18.66
N LYS A 210 -20.35 6.85 -18.40
CA LYS A 210 -19.03 7.49 -18.57
C LYS A 210 -18.70 8.48 -17.44
N TRP A 211 -17.43 8.58 -17.09
CA TRP A 211 -16.92 9.64 -16.23
C TRP A 211 -16.68 10.91 -17.05
N SER A 212 -17.24 12.04 -16.59
CA SER A 212 -17.11 13.31 -17.30
C SER A 212 -16.98 14.48 -16.34
N CYS A 213 -16.12 15.44 -16.71
CA CYS A 213 -16.02 16.72 -16.04
C CYS A 213 -16.82 17.76 -16.81
N LYS A 214 -17.89 18.29 -16.20
CA LYS A 214 -18.75 19.31 -16.83
C LYS A 214 -18.15 20.71 -16.71
N ASN A 215 -17.36 20.97 -15.67
CA ASN A 215 -16.83 22.27 -15.34
C ASN A 215 -15.31 22.22 -15.11
N LEU A 216 -14.54 22.54 -16.14
CA LEU A 216 -13.07 22.60 -16.07
C LEU A 216 -12.56 23.71 -15.15
N ASP A 217 -13.39 24.70 -14.84
CA ASP A 217 -13.06 25.75 -13.87
C ASP A 217 -13.19 25.26 -12.42
N SER A 218 -13.84 24.11 -12.21
CA SER A 218 -13.96 23.46 -10.90
C SER A 218 -12.79 22.54 -10.62
N VAL A 219 -11.78 23.14 -10.02
CA VAL A 219 -10.50 22.48 -9.76
C VAL A 219 -10.03 22.72 -8.33
N ALA A 220 -9.50 21.67 -7.70
CA ALA A 220 -8.68 21.75 -6.49
C ALA A 220 -7.22 21.48 -6.86
N SER A 221 -6.31 22.32 -6.39
CA SER A 221 -4.86 22.21 -6.67
C SER A 221 -4.11 21.63 -5.48
N GLY A 222 -3.12 20.78 -5.71
CA GLY A 222 -2.25 20.25 -4.65
C GLY A 222 -2.84 19.05 -3.89
N VAL A 223 -3.97 18.52 -4.37
CA VAL A 223 -4.57 17.27 -3.88
C VAL A 223 -4.71 16.26 -5.00
N SER A 224 -4.88 14.99 -4.62
CA SER A 224 -5.14 13.89 -5.54
C SER A 224 -6.15 12.92 -4.94
N LEU A 225 -6.95 12.28 -5.81
CA LEU A 225 -7.79 11.15 -5.42
C LEU A 225 -6.94 9.88 -5.51
N THR A 226 -6.76 9.21 -4.38
CA THR A 226 -5.84 8.08 -4.25
C THR A 226 -6.60 6.79 -3.99
N LEU A 227 -6.11 5.70 -4.57
CA LEU A 227 -6.55 4.33 -4.31
C LEU A 227 -5.39 3.59 -3.63
N GLN A 228 -5.58 3.19 -2.39
CA GLN A 228 -4.63 2.41 -1.62
C GLN A 228 -5.09 0.95 -1.53
N MET A 229 -4.23 0.03 -1.93
CA MET A 229 -4.45 -1.40 -1.81
C MET A 229 -4.21 -1.84 -0.37
N CYS A 230 -5.09 -2.71 0.14
CA CYS A 230 -5.02 -3.20 1.51
C CYS A 230 -4.16 -4.47 1.63
N ASP A 231 -3.91 -5.15 0.51
CA ASP A 231 -3.11 -6.37 0.45
C ASP A 231 -1.63 -6.02 0.21
N SER A 232 -0.75 -6.50 1.09
CA SER A 232 0.71 -6.28 0.97
C SER A 232 1.36 -7.19 -0.07
N ASP A 233 0.71 -8.28 -0.46
CA ASP A 233 1.27 -9.32 -1.32
C ASP A 233 0.80 -9.16 -2.78
N LEU A 234 0.40 -7.95 -3.16
CA LEU A 234 -0.10 -7.62 -4.49
C LEU A 234 1.02 -7.10 -5.39
N TYR A 235 1.17 -7.73 -6.55
CA TYR A 235 2.16 -7.34 -7.55
C TYR A 235 1.49 -6.99 -8.86
N PHE A 236 2.12 -6.09 -9.60
CA PHE A 236 1.66 -5.67 -10.90
C PHE A 236 2.80 -5.70 -11.94
N PRO A 237 2.49 -5.97 -13.21
CA PRO A 237 3.48 -5.92 -14.29
C PRO A 237 3.90 -4.48 -14.54
N GLN A 238 5.20 -4.22 -14.44
CA GLN A 238 5.75 -2.87 -14.46
C GLN A 238 5.42 -2.09 -15.75
N GLU A 239 5.36 -2.73 -16.92
CA GLU A 239 5.09 -2.01 -18.18
C GLU A 239 3.59 -1.86 -18.47
N LEU A 240 2.71 -2.61 -17.80
CA LEU A 240 1.26 -2.44 -17.94
C LEU A 240 0.70 -1.25 -17.14
N ILE A 241 1.50 -0.68 -16.23
CA ILE A 241 1.08 0.44 -15.40
C ILE A 241 1.91 1.67 -15.73
N SER A 242 1.21 2.74 -16.12
CA SER A 242 1.86 4.04 -16.29
C SER A 242 2.51 4.50 -14.99
N GLY A 243 3.77 4.93 -15.07
CA GLY A 243 4.48 5.51 -13.93
C GLY A 243 3.79 6.74 -13.34
N ASP A 244 2.96 7.44 -14.12
CA ASP A 244 2.18 8.60 -13.67
C ASP A 244 0.98 8.21 -12.79
N LEU A 245 0.53 6.94 -12.86
CA LEU A 245 -0.55 6.40 -12.05
C LEU A 245 -0.05 5.96 -10.67
N VAL A 246 1.20 5.53 -10.57
CA VAL A 246 1.75 4.89 -9.37
C VAL A 246 2.28 5.94 -8.39
N LEU A 247 1.73 5.94 -7.17
CA LEU A 247 2.16 6.84 -6.10
C LEU A 247 3.15 6.17 -5.13
N ASP A 248 3.05 4.87 -4.93
CA ASP A 248 3.92 4.11 -4.03
C ASP A 248 4.18 2.70 -4.58
N ALA A 249 5.45 2.43 -4.92
CA ALA A 249 5.90 1.15 -5.47
C ALA A 249 7.35 0.84 -5.07
N GLU A 250 7.64 -0.44 -4.81
CA GLU A 250 8.97 -0.90 -4.41
C GLU A 250 9.70 -1.58 -5.57
N TYR A 251 10.31 -0.77 -6.46
CA TYR A 251 11.06 -1.29 -7.62
C TYR A 251 12.27 -2.17 -7.27
N GLN A 252 12.74 -2.15 -6.02
CA GLN A 252 13.87 -2.98 -5.58
C GLN A 252 13.48 -4.43 -5.29
N ASN A 253 12.18 -4.72 -5.13
CA ASN A 253 11.64 -6.01 -4.74
C ASN A 253 10.92 -6.68 -5.92
N SER A 254 11.56 -6.72 -7.09
CA SER A 254 10.98 -7.37 -8.26
C SER A 254 10.86 -8.88 -8.04
N PHE A 255 9.70 -9.43 -8.40
CA PHE A 255 9.42 -10.85 -8.28
C PHE A 255 10.02 -11.60 -9.47
N CYS A 256 10.87 -12.60 -9.21
CA CYS A 256 11.38 -13.50 -10.23
C CYS A 256 10.63 -14.83 -10.15
N VAL A 257 9.94 -15.19 -11.23
CA VAL A 257 9.21 -16.45 -11.30
C VAL A 257 10.22 -17.60 -11.50
N VAL A 258 10.27 -18.53 -10.53
CA VAL A 258 11.12 -19.71 -10.61
C VAL A 258 10.27 -20.95 -10.33
N ASN A 259 10.24 -21.87 -11.29
CA ASN A 259 9.50 -23.13 -11.13
C ASN A 259 10.36 -24.17 -10.41
N HIS A 260 9.92 -24.61 -9.23
CA HIS A 260 10.55 -25.68 -8.48
C HIS A 260 9.77 -27.01 -8.56
N GLN A 261 8.72 -27.10 -9.37
CA GLN A 261 7.97 -28.32 -9.61
C GLN A 261 8.51 -29.09 -10.81
N LYS A 262 8.66 -30.41 -10.68
CA LYS A 262 9.17 -31.30 -11.74
C LYS A 262 8.09 -31.68 -12.77
N THR A 263 6.82 -31.62 -12.38
CA THR A 263 5.65 -32.06 -13.17
C THR A 263 5.14 -31.00 -14.16
N ILE A 264 5.42 -29.72 -13.89
CA ILE A 264 4.99 -28.60 -14.72
C ILE A 264 6.20 -28.04 -15.46
N GLN A 265 6.06 -27.82 -16.76
CA GLN A 265 7.06 -27.10 -17.54
C GLN A 265 6.62 -25.63 -17.66
N LEU A 266 7.39 -24.73 -17.05
CA LEU A 266 7.06 -23.30 -17.04
C LEU A 266 7.68 -22.58 -18.25
N HIS A 267 6.82 -21.98 -19.06
CA HIS A 267 7.16 -21.02 -20.10
C HIS A 267 6.81 -19.62 -19.59
N ASN A 268 7.82 -18.92 -19.07
CA ASN A 268 7.63 -17.54 -18.66
C ASN A 268 7.83 -16.61 -19.87
N GLU A 269 6.72 -16.19 -20.48
CA GLU A 269 6.71 -15.25 -21.60
C GLU A 269 6.57 -13.80 -21.13
N THR A 270 6.40 -13.57 -19.82
CA THR A 270 6.37 -12.21 -19.26
C THR A 270 7.66 -11.48 -19.60
N THR A 271 7.56 -10.45 -20.43
CA THR A 271 8.67 -9.54 -20.71
C THR A 271 8.97 -8.59 -19.55
N THR A 272 8.00 -8.46 -18.65
CA THR A 272 7.97 -7.50 -17.55
C THR A 272 8.31 -8.09 -16.20
N SER A 273 8.92 -7.25 -15.35
CA SER A 273 9.06 -7.58 -13.93
C SER A 273 7.79 -7.23 -13.16
N LEU A 274 7.40 -8.09 -12.23
CA LEU A 274 6.31 -7.84 -11.30
C LEU A 274 6.83 -7.02 -10.12
N ILE A 275 6.22 -5.87 -9.88
CA ILE A 275 6.58 -4.94 -8.79
C ILE A 275 5.43 -4.84 -7.78
N PRO A 276 5.72 -4.75 -6.47
CA PRO A 276 4.69 -4.47 -5.49
C PRO A 276 4.27 -3.00 -5.60
N VAL A 277 2.96 -2.77 -5.72
CA VAL A 277 2.38 -1.43 -5.80
C VAL A 277 1.25 -1.32 -4.79
N SER A 278 1.36 -0.36 -3.88
CA SER A 278 0.42 -0.19 -2.78
C SER A 278 -0.57 0.96 -3.02
N LYS A 279 -0.22 1.91 -3.90
CA LYS A 279 -0.98 3.16 -4.03
C LYS A 279 -0.99 3.73 -5.45
N PHE A 280 -2.18 4.17 -5.88
CA PHE A 280 -2.45 4.73 -7.21
C PHE A 280 -3.13 6.10 -7.13
N ASN A 281 -2.88 6.95 -8.12
CA ASN A 281 -3.61 8.19 -8.35
C ASN A 281 -4.77 7.95 -9.33
N ILE A 282 -5.98 7.79 -8.79
CA ILE A 282 -7.21 7.58 -9.56
C ILE A 282 -7.98 8.88 -9.81
N GLY A 283 -7.33 10.04 -9.71
CA GLY A 283 -7.95 11.33 -10.00
C GLY A 283 -8.24 11.53 -11.48
N ASN A 284 -9.25 12.35 -11.78
CA ASN A 284 -9.62 12.76 -13.13
C ASN A 284 -9.96 11.58 -14.04
N GLU A 285 -9.36 11.52 -15.24
CA GLU A 285 -9.57 10.46 -16.23
C GLU A 285 -9.13 9.08 -15.72
N ASN A 286 -8.18 9.02 -14.79
CA ASN A 286 -7.67 7.76 -14.24
C ASN A 286 -8.72 7.01 -13.40
N ILE A 287 -9.83 7.66 -12.99
CA ILE A 287 -10.91 6.99 -12.28
C ILE A 287 -11.57 5.89 -13.15
N GLU A 288 -11.48 6.00 -14.47
CA GLU A 288 -11.97 4.98 -15.41
C GLU A 288 -11.16 3.68 -15.33
N LEU A 289 -9.91 3.73 -14.85
CA LEU A 289 -9.04 2.56 -14.68
C LEU A 289 -9.35 1.76 -13.40
N LEU A 290 -10.19 2.30 -12.51
CA LEU A 290 -10.52 1.66 -11.24
C LEU A 290 -11.08 0.25 -11.47
N ALA A 291 -11.92 0.05 -12.48
CA ALA A 291 -12.46 -1.26 -12.80
C ALA A 291 -11.38 -2.28 -13.17
N GLU A 292 -10.42 -1.88 -13.99
CA GLU A 292 -9.32 -2.73 -14.45
C GLU A 292 -8.39 -3.08 -13.29
N LEU A 293 -8.04 -2.10 -12.45
CA LEU A 293 -7.23 -2.31 -11.25
C LEU A 293 -7.90 -3.32 -10.30
N LEU A 294 -9.21 -3.22 -10.07
CA LEU A 294 -9.92 -4.15 -9.19
C LEU A 294 -10.03 -5.56 -9.79
N ARG A 295 -10.23 -5.67 -11.11
CA ARG A 295 -10.21 -6.98 -11.81
C ARG A 295 -8.85 -7.64 -11.69
N TRP A 296 -7.77 -6.89 -11.87
CA TRP A 296 -6.41 -7.38 -11.65
C TRP A 296 -6.22 -7.87 -10.21
N VAL A 297 -6.59 -7.07 -9.21
CA VAL A 297 -6.49 -7.45 -7.78
C VAL A 297 -7.21 -8.77 -7.53
N CYS A 298 -8.43 -8.91 -8.05
CA CYS A 298 -9.22 -10.12 -7.88
C CYS A 298 -8.59 -11.33 -8.55
N TRP A 299 -8.12 -11.16 -9.79
CA TRP A 299 -7.47 -12.23 -10.53
C TRP A 299 -6.15 -12.65 -9.88
N TRP A 300 -5.34 -11.69 -9.42
CA TRP A 300 -4.11 -11.95 -8.66
C TRP A 300 -4.39 -12.82 -7.44
N GLN A 301 -5.35 -12.43 -6.61
CA GLN A 301 -5.68 -13.14 -5.37
C GLN A 301 -6.27 -14.53 -5.62
N ASN A 302 -7.09 -14.68 -6.66
CA ASN A 302 -7.81 -15.92 -6.92
C ASN A 302 -7.03 -16.93 -7.75
N VAL A 303 -6.17 -16.46 -8.65
CA VAL A 303 -5.49 -17.26 -9.68
C VAL A 303 -3.97 -17.11 -9.55
N LEU A 304 -3.40 -15.97 -9.96
CA LEU A 304 -1.95 -15.87 -10.19
C LEU A 304 -1.13 -16.12 -8.92
N SER A 305 -1.51 -15.52 -7.78
CA SER A 305 -0.82 -15.74 -6.50
C SER A 305 -0.82 -17.22 -6.09
N LYS A 306 -1.94 -17.93 -6.28
CA LYS A 306 -2.04 -19.36 -5.96
C LYS A 306 -1.22 -20.23 -6.91
N VAL A 307 -1.21 -19.89 -8.21
CA VAL A 307 -0.34 -20.55 -9.20
C VAL A 307 1.13 -20.39 -8.79
N LEU A 308 1.57 -19.16 -8.49
CA LEU A 308 2.94 -18.88 -8.07
C LEU A 308 3.32 -19.58 -6.75
N GLN A 309 2.41 -19.66 -5.78
CA GLN A 309 2.60 -20.42 -4.54
C GLN A 309 2.78 -21.91 -4.80
N ASN A 310 1.98 -22.49 -5.69
CA ASN A 310 2.08 -23.90 -6.06
C ASN A 310 3.38 -24.22 -6.80
N LEU A 311 3.85 -23.31 -7.66
CA LEU A 311 5.19 -23.40 -8.28
C LEU A 311 6.34 -23.31 -7.27
N LYS A 312 6.03 -23.01 -5.99
CA LYS A 312 6.97 -22.75 -4.89
C LYS A 312 7.95 -21.63 -5.23
N CYS A 313 7.52 -20.66 -6.05
CA CYS A 313 8.33 -19.49 -6.36
C CYS A 313 8.78 -18.83 -5.03
N PRO A 314 10.08 -18.55 -4.85
CA PRO A 314 10.55 -17.89 -3.65
C PRO A 314 9.88 -16.52 -3.59
N GLN A 315 8.98 -16.32 -2.62
CA GLN A 315 8.50 -14.98 -2.33
C GLN A 315 9.72 -14.11 -1.99
N PRO A 316 9.83 -12.89 -2.52
CA PRO A 316 10.90 -11.98 -2.13
C PRO A 316 10.76 -11.79 -0.62
N SER A 317 11.73 -12.30 0.14
CA SER A 317 11.64 -12.25 1.59
C SER A 317 11.64 -10.79 2.02
N PHE A 318 10.60 -10.36 2.71
CA PHE A 318 10.60 -9.15 3.54
C PHE A 318 11.53 -9.36 4.76
N GLU A 319 12.78 -9.76 4.56
CA GLU A 319 13.77 -9.59 5.61
C GLU A 319 14.18 -8.12 5.59
N PRO A 320 13.86 -7.33 6.63
CA PRO A 320 14.40 -5.98 6.73
C PRO A 320 15.91 -6.14 6.72
N LYS A 321 16.57 -5.68 5.64
CA LYS A 321 18.03 -5.69 5.46
C LYS A 321 18.69 -5.36 6.80
N ARG A 322 19.09 -6.38 7.56
CA ARG A 322 20.01 -6.20 8.68
C ARG A 322 21.25 -5.60 8.04
N ARG A 323 21.50 -4.32 8.33
CA ARG A 323 22.67 -3.58 7.87
C ARG A 323 23.92 -4.41 8.19
N SER A 324 24.36 -5.18 7.22
CA SER A 324 25.64 -5.84 7.25
C SER A 324 26.64 -4.74 6.93
N SER A 325 27.20 -4.16 8.00
CA SER A 325 28.31 -3.21 7.92
C SER A 325 29.50 -3.91 7.27
N SER A 326 29.65 -3.74 5.96
CA SER A 326 30.85 -4.13 5.23
C SER A 326 31.53 -2.88 4.71
N ASN A 327 32.52 -2.43 5.49
CA ASN A 327 33.59 -1.58 5.00
C ASN A 327 34.35 -2.37 3.92
N SER A 328 34.17 -2.01 2.65
CA SER A 328 35.15 -2.32 1.60
C SER A 328 35.42 -1.07 0.78
N THR A 329 36.43 -0.34 1.22
CA THR A 329 37.12 0.72 0.52
C THR A 329 37.74 0.19 -0.78
N LEU A 330 37.05 0.37 -1.91
CA LEU A 330 37.62 0.25 -3.24
C LEU A 330 37.93 1.65 -3.79
N MET A 331 39.02 2.25 -3.33
CA MET A 331 39.73 3.31 -4.06
C MET A 331 41.17 3.41 -3.53
N ALA A 332 42.13 2.80 -4.23
CA ALA A 332 43.55 3.15 -4.08
C ALA A 332 44.34 2.87 -5.37
N SER A 333 44.42 3.92 -6.18
CA SER A 333 45.64 4.44 -6.82
C SER A 333 46.66 3.47 -7.46
N ARG A 334 46.66 3.49 -8.79
CA ARG A 334 47.85 3.31 -9.63
C ARG A 334 48.94 4.32 -9.21
N ARG A 335 50.16 3.86 -8.88
CA ARG A 335 51.43 4.35 -9.46
C ARG A 335 52.70 3.72 -8.86
N ARG A 336 53.60 3.39 -9.79
CA ARG A 336 55.08 3.35 -9.77
C ARG A 336 55.80 2.13 -9.17
N ALA A 337 56.37 1.38 -10.11
CA ALA A 337 57.54 0.54 -9.94
C ALA A 337 58.79 1.38 -9.63
N SER A 338 59.61 0.90 -8.70
CA SER A 338 61.04 1.17 -8.64
C SER A 338 61.78 0.01 -7.97
N THR A 339 62.71 -0.56 -8.72
CA THR A 339 63.70 -1.56 -8.33
C THR A 339 64.71 -1.03 -7.32
N THR A 340 65.08 -1.79 -6.27
CA THR A 340 66.44 -2.37 -6.07
C THR A 340 66.70 -2.99 -4.67
N ARG A 341 67.35 -4.17 -4.72
CA ARG A 341 68.41 -4.76 -3.86
C ARG A 341 68.15 -5.31 -2.43
N ARG A 342 68.22 -6.67 -2.39
CA ARG A 342 69.09 -7.59 -1.61
C ARG A 342 69.23 -7.41 -0.07
N ARG A 343 68.90 -8.48 0.68
CA ARG A 343 69.90 -9.43 1.26
C ARG A 343 69.26 -10.73 1.79
N ARG A 344 70.10 -11.78 1.82
CA ARG A 344 69.89 -13.21 2.08
C ARG A 344 69.54 -13.55 3.53
N SER A 345 68.81 -14.65 3.77
CA SER A 345 69.35 -15.82 4.50
C SER A 345 68.45 -17.06 4.38
N SER A 346 69.11 -18.21 4.42
CA SER A 346 68.61 -19.57 4.26
C SER A 346 68.16 -20.20 5.58
N GLN A 347 67.19 -21.11 5.52
CA GLN A 347 67.23 -22.47 6.11
C GLN A 347 65.93 -23.18 5.66
N LYS A 348 66.06 -24.22 4.82
CA LYS A 348 65.99 -25.65 5.18
C LYS A 348 64.63 -26.07 5.74
N GLY A 349 64.00 -26.97 4.98
CA GLY A 349 62.60 -27.32 5.09
C GLY A 349 62.23 -28.27 6.22
N HIS A 350 60.92 -28.41 6.39
CA HIS A 350 60.26 -29.65 6.79
C HIS A 350 58.79 -29.56 6.38
N ARG A 351 58.37 -30.44 5.46
CA ARG A 351 56.97 -30.83 5.33
C ARG A 351 56.61 -31.66 6.56
N PRO A 352 55.47 -31.45 7.22
CA PRO A 352 54.84 -32.48 8.03
C PRO A 352 54.01 -33.38 7.10
N SER A 353 54.27 -34.67 7.25
CA SER A 353 53.64 -35.78 6.55
C SER A 353 52.16 -35.93 6.86
N LEU A 354 51.41 -36.26 5.82
CA LEU A 354 50.17 -37.05 5.88
C LEU A 354 50.45 -38.34 6.66
N ASN A 355 50.00 -38.41 7.90
CA ASN A 355 49.59 -39.59 8.67
C ASN A 355 49.77 -39.29 10.15
N GLU A 356 48.72 -38.78 10.79
CA GLU A 356 48.38 -39.11 12.19
C GLU A 356 47.05 -38.41 12.54
N SER A 357 45.95 -39.12 12.31
CA SER A 357 44.68 -38.86 12.97
C SER A 357 44.13 -40.20 13.44
N SER A 358 44.92 -40.86 14.29
CA SER A 358 44.43 -41.91 15.16
C SER A 358 43.94 -41.22 16.43
N MET A 359 42.61 -41.07 16.57
CA MET A 359 41.90 -41.25 17.83
C MET A 359 40.42 -40.91 17.65
N MET A 360 39.59 -41.92 17.93
CA MET A 360 38.15 -41.93 18.28
C MET A 360 37.43 -43.02 17.48
N LYS A 361 37.73 -44.28 17.83
CA LYS A 361 36.79 -45.38 17.66
C LYS A 361 35.81 -45.27 18.83
N ASP A 362 34.56 -44.95 18.56
CA ASP A 362 33.38 -45.55 19.21
C ASP A 362 32.11 -44.93 18.62
N GLY A 363 31.26 -45.79 18.03
CA GLY A 363 30.03 -45.45 17.32
C GLY A 363 30.12 -45.79 15.83
N GLY A 364 29.47 -46.88 15.42
CA GLY A 364 29.46 -47.40 14.05
C GLY A 364 28.75 -46.51 13.04
N LEU A 365 29.31 -45.34 12.76
CA LEU A 365 28.97 -44.51 11.61
C LEU A 365 29.92 -44.88 10.47
N GLN A 366 29.36 -45.53 9.45
CA GLN A 366 30.03 -45.76 8.17
C GLN A 366 30.39 -44.39 7.58
N GLN A 367 31.68 -44.03 7.64
CA GLN A 367 32.18 -42.81 6.99
C GLN A 367 32.21 -43.08 5.49
N PHE A 368 31.18 -42.64 4.78
CA PHE A 368 31.22 -42.61 3.32
C PHE A 368 32.27 -41.58 2.90
N THR A 369 33.21 -42.00 2.04
CA THR A 369 34.12 -41.05 1.40
C THR A 369 33.36 -40.24 0.35
N LEU A 370 33.77 -38.99 0.09
CA LEU A 370 33.10 -38.12 -0.90
C LEU A 370 33.03 -38.78 -2.30
N ASN A 371 34.03 -39.59 -2.65
CA ASN A 371 34.03 -40.42 -3.86
C ASN A 371 32.97 -41.53 -3.84
N GLU A 372 32.61 -42.05 -2.68
CA GLU A 372 31.57 -43.07 -2.51
C GLU A 372 30.17 -42.47 -2.68
N VAL A 373 29.97 -41.24 -2.19
CA VAL A 373 28.73 -40.47 -2.40
C VAL A 373 28.58 -40.07 -3.88
N MET A 374 29.68 -39.69 -4.54
CA MET A 374 29.65 -39.32 -5.97
C MET A 374 29.52 -40.52 -6.92
N ASN A 375 29.81 -41.74 -6.45
CA ASN A 375 29.71 -42.97 -7.24
C ASN A 375 28.48 -43.83 -6.91
N GLN A 376 27.61 -43.39 -5.99
CA GLN A 376 26.29 -44.00 -5.88
C GLN A 376 25.54 -43.77 -7.19
N ALA A 377 25.01 -44.84 -7.77
CA ALA A 377 24.12 -44.75 -8.91
C ALA A 377 23.01 -43.76 -8.53
N VAL A 378 22.95 -42.63 -9.25
CA VAL A 378 21.83 -41.71 -9.17
C VAL A 378 20.60 -42.56 -9.42
N ILE A 379 19.75 -42.72 -8.41
CA ILE A 379 18.41 -43.24 -8.63
C ILE A 379 17.80 -42.22 -9.58
N GLU A 380 17.69 -42.58 -10.85
CA GLU A 380 16.90 -41.85 -11.82
C GLU A 380 15.48 -41.89 -11.25
N ASP A 381 15.08 -40.82 -10.56
CA ASP A 381 13.68 -40.57 -10.23
C ASP A 381 12.91 -40.76 -11.54
N GLU A 382 12.01 -41.75 -11.61
CA GLU A 382 11.14 -41.98 -12.76
C GLU A 382 10.60 -40.62 -13.23
N GLU A 383 11.02 -40.18 -14.42
CA GLU A 383 10.52 -38.92 -14.98
C GLU A 383 9.00 -39.06 -15.07
N PRO A 384 8.22 -38.18 -14.43
CA PRO A 384 6.78 -38.27 -14.47
C PRO A 384 6.29 -38.21 -15.91
N ALA A 385 5.28 -39.04 -16.19
CA ALA A 385 4.52 -39.07 -17.42
C ALA A 385 4.11 -37.64 -17.85
N GLU A 386 4.28 -37.35 -19.15
CA GLU A 386 3.88 -36.12 -19.85
C GLU A 386 3.84 -34.85 -18.99
N LYS A 387 4.93 -34.06 -19.04
CA LYS A 387 4.95 -32.71 -18.46
C LYS A 387 3.86 -31.86 -19.10
N ILE A 388 3.09 -31.18 -18.27
CA ILE A 388 2.06 -30.24 -18.73
C ILE A 388 2.68 -28.85 -18.79
N ASP A 389 2.48 -28.17 -19.91
CA ASP A 389 2.99 -26.81 -20.13
C ASP A 389 2.12 -25.79 -19.37
N LEU A 390 2.80 -24.92 -18.63
CA LEU A 390 2.23 -23.73 -18.02
C LEU A 390 2.89 -22.51 -18.66
N ILE A 391 2.11 -21.70 -19.35
CA ILE A 391 2.56 -20.44 -19.97
C ILE A 391 2.07 -19.29 -19.09
N LEU A 392 3.01 -18.49 -18.58
CA LEU A 392 2.71 -17.23 -17.90
C LEU A 392 2.95 -16.08 -18.87
N ASP A 393 1.87 -15.37 -19.16
CA ASP A 393 1.86 -14.13 -19.93
C ASP A 393 1.56 -12.94 -19.01
N GLU A 394 1.64 -11.72 -19.52
CA GLU A 394 1.50 -10.49 -18.71
C GLU A 394 0.09 -10.31 -18.13
N ASP A 395 -0.93 -10.78 -18.85
CA ASP A 395 -2.35 -10.61 -18.52
C ASP A 395 -3.10 -11.94 -18.29
N SER A 396 -2.42 -13.08 -18.48
CA SER A 396 -3.07 -14.38 -18.51
C SER A 396 -2.13 -15.54 -18.15
N VAL A 397 -2.74 -16.61 -17.66
CA VAL A 397 -2.08 -17.89 -17.38
C VAL A 397 -2.73 -18.96 -18.24
N THR A 398 -1.92 -19.70 -19.00
CA THR A 398 -2.38 -20.84 -19.80
C THR A 398 -1.82 -22.13 -19.23
N PHE A 399 -2.70 -23.10 -18.95
CA PHE A 399 -2.33 -24.42 -18.44
C PHE A 399 -2.85 -25.49 -19.39
N GLY A 400 -1.95 -26.17 -20.10
CA GLY A 400 -2.31 -27.05 -21.22
C GLY A 400 -3.05 -26.27 -22.32
N SER A 401 -4.36 -26.53 -22.48
CA SER A 401 -5.23 -25.83 -23.44
C SER A 401 -6.13 -24.75 -22.81
N ASP A 402 -6.16 -24.64 -21.49
CA ASP A 402 -7.06 -23.73 -20.78
C ASP A 402 -6.33 -22.40 -20.49
N ARG A 403 -6.83 -21.30 -21.06
CA ARG A 403 -6.36 -19.94 -20.77
C ARG A 403 -7.23 -19.31 -19.69
N CYS A 404 -6.62 -18.58 -18.75
CA CYS A 404 -7.29 -17.87 -17.68
C CYS A 404 -6.71 -16.46 -17.55
N ASP A 405 -7.55 -15.43 -17.71
CA ASP A 405 -7.15 -14.03 -17.68
C ASP A 405 -8.02 -13.20 -16.71
N SER A 406 -7.62 -11.93 -16.51
CA SER A 406 -8.28 -11.01 -15.58
C SER A 406 -9.66 -10.50 -16.04
N THR A 407 -10.06 -10.76 -17.29
CA THR A 407 -11.36 -10.36 -17.84
C THR A 407 -12.44 -11.42 -17.61
N MET A 408 -12.04 -12.65 -17.30
CA MET A 408 -12.94 -13.75 -16.96
C MET A 408 -13.62 -13.56 -15.60
N GLY A 409 -14.69 -14.31 -15.34
CA GLY A 409 -15.42 -14.28 -14.08
C GLY A 409 -14.88 -15.25 -13.03
N LEU A 410 -15.37 -15.08 -11.80
CA LEU A 410 -15.07 -15.95 -10.66
C LEU A 410 -15.36 -17.44 -10.91
N PRO A 411 -16.46 -17.83 -11.60
CA PRO A 411 -16.71 -19.24 -11.93
C PRO A 411 -15.63 -19.84 -12.85
N GLU A 412 -15.21 -19.10 -13.87
CA GLU A 412 -14.16 -19.53 -14.79
C GLU A 412 -12.82 -19.67 -14.07
N TRP A 413 -12.47 -18.70 -13.22
CA TRP A 413 -11.26 -18.75 -12.39
C TRP A 413 -11.25 -19.96 -11.45
N LYS A 414 -12.39 -20.26 -10.81
CA LYS A 414 -12.52 -21.45 -9.94
C LYS A 414 -12.35 -22.74 -10.74
N ALA A 415 -13.02 -22.86 -11.88
CA ALA A 415 -12.89 -24.03 -12.75
C ALA A 415 -11.44 -24.24 -13.24
N PHE A 416 -10.74 -23.16 -13.58
CA PHE A 416 -9.32 -23.20 -13.93
C PHE A 416 -8.46 -23.68 -12.75
N MET A 417 -8.65 -23.09 -11.56
CA MET A 417 -7.87 -23.45 -10.37
C MET A 417 -8.15 -24.86 -9.88
N ASP A 418 -9.37 -25.38 -10.04
CA ASP A 418 -9.72 -26.76 -9.69
C ASP A 418 -8.97 -27.76 -10.58
N LYS A 419 -8.87 -27.48 -11.89
CA LYS A 419 -8.07 -28.29 -12.83
C LYS A 419 -6.58 -28.19 -12.51
N PHE A 420 -6.07 -26.99 -12.29
CA PHE A 420 -4.66 -26.75 -11.97
C PHE A 420 -4.25 -27.50 -10.68
N SER A 421 -5.09 -27.43 -9.64
CA SER A 421 -4.79 -28.05 -8.33
C SER A 421 -4.82 -29.58 -8.37
N GLN A 422 -5.55 -30.20 -9.30
CA GLN A 422 -5.55 -31.67 -9.47
C GLN A 422 -4.22 -32.21 -10.01
N VAL A 423 -3.42 -31.36 -10.65
CA VAL A 423 -2.17 -31.74 -11.32
C VAL A 423 -0.93 -31.21 -10.57
N ALA A 424 -1.05 -30.03 -9.94
CA ALA A 424 0.05 -29.37 -9.24
C ALA A 424 0.29 -29.87 -7.80
N ILE A 425 -0.64 -30.66 -7.23
CA ILE A 425 -0.54 -31.35 -5.93
C ILE A 425 -0.18 -32.81 -6.19
#